data_AF-A0A5C8ZKX5-F1
#
_entry.id   AF-A0A5C8ZKX5-F1
#
_cell.length_a   1.000
_cell.length_b   1.000
_cell.length_c   1.000
_cell.angle_alpha   90.00
_cell.angle_beta   90.00
_cell.angle_gamma   90.00
#
_symmetry.space_group_name_H-M   'P 1'
#
loop_
_entity.id
_entity.type
_entity.pdbx_description
1 polymer ?
#
loop_
_entity_poly.entity_id
_entity_poly.type
_entity_poly.pdbx_seq_one_letter_code
_entity_poly.pdbx_strand_id
1 'polypeptide(L)'
;MSVHHDAVSADLVEGPLGPLRPRQLLLLAGAVVGCAVLFAATVGHGYLVNGLQHVPLDQVGSGAYDPKDLPAPPSLASQALGYLAIVTAPLAGFVALLVSGADVVQSVHDHRSPRQTAPAAAVVALSAVMLVGCVVLSPLATWWLD
;
A
#
# COMPACT_ATOMS: atom_id res chain seq x y z
N MET A 1 -57.84 -11.71 10.76
CA MET A 1 -56.80 -10.91 10.07
C MET A 1 -55.86 -10.38 11.13
N SER A 2 -54.73 -11.05 11.36
CA SER A 2 -53.64 -10.52 12.19
C SER A 2 -52.43 -10.37 11.28
N VAL A 3 -52.09 -9.11 11.00
CA VAL A 3 -50.92 -8.74 10.20
C VAL A 3 -49.68 -9.09 11.02
N HIS A 4 -48.86 -10.01 10.51
CA HIS A 4 -47.51 -10.26 11.05
C HIS A 4 -46.68 -8.98 10.91
N HIS A 5 -46.41 -8.32 12.04
CA HIS A 5 -45.55 -7.14 12.13
C HIS A 5 -44.09 -7.47 12.49
N ASP A 6 -43.77 -8.76 12.67
CA ASP A 6 -42.43 -9.17 13.12
C ASP A 6 -41.43 -9.41 11.98
N ALA A 7 -41.85 -9.30 10.71
CA ALA A 7 -40.98 -9.58 9.56
C ALA A 7 -40.30 -8.33 8.96
N VAL A 8 -40.55 -7.11 9.47
CA VAL A 8 -40.14 -5.86 8.80
C VAL A 8 -38.90 -5.20 9.44
N SER A 9 -38.36 -5.71 10.56
CA SER A 9 -37.26 -5.05 11.28
C SER A 9 -35.86 -5.65 11.10
N ALA A 10 -35.70 -6.74 10.34
CA ALA A 10 -34.37 -7.35 10.13
C ALA A 10 -33.63 -6.82 8.88
N ASP A 11 -34.33 -6.17 7.95
CA ASP A 11 -33.79 -5.73 6.65
C ASP A 11 -33.23 -4.30 6.64
N LEU A 12 -33.22 -3.59 7.77
CA LEU A 12 -32.83 -2.17 7.84
C LEU A 12 -31.45 -1.90 8.43
N VAL A 13 -30.67 -2.95 8.72
CA VAL A 13 -29.26 -2.82 9.12
C VAL A 13 -28.37 -3.48 8.08
N GLU A 14 -28.57 -3.14 6.81
CA GLU A 14 -27.48 -3.24 5.83
C GLU A 14 -26.38 -2.30 6.32
N GLY A 15 -25.32 -2.87 6.90
CA GLY A 15 -24.12 -2.09 7.23
C GLY A 15 -23.69 -1.28 6.00
N PRO A 16 -23.17 -0.05 6.16
CA PRO A 16 -22.99 0.92 5.07
C PRO A 16 -22.06 0.47 3.93
N LEU A 17 -21.41 -0.69 4.07
CA LEU A 17 -20.55 -1.30 3.07
C LEU A 17 -20.98 -2.76 2.90
N GLY A 18 -21.71 -3.04 1.82
CA GLY A 18 -21.90 -4.40 1.35
C GLY A 18 -20.57 -5.04 0.92
N PRO A 19 -20.54 -6.37 0.66
CA PRO A 19 -19.31 -7.07 0.29
C PRO A 19 -18.62 -6.44 -0.92
N LEU A 20 -17.29 -6.31 -0.83
CA LEU A 20 -16.49 -5.82 -1.96
C LEU A 20 -16.64 -6.74 -3.17
N ARG A 21 -16.88 -6.15 -4.35
CA ARG A 21 -16.99 -6.91 -5.59
C ARG A 21 -15.61 -7.45 -5.99
N PRO A 22 -15.51 -8.64 -6.61
CA PRO A 22 -14.23 -9.20 -7.07
C PRO A 22 -13.42 -8.24 -7.95
N ARG A 23 -14.11 -7.46 -8.79
CA ARG A 23 -13.49 -6.43 -9.64
C ARG A 23 -12.84 -5.30 -8.82
N GLN A 24 -13.45 -4.88 -7.71
CA GLN A 24 -12.89 -3.84 -6.83
C GLN A 24 -11.65 -4.35 -6.12
N LEU A 25 -11.69 -5.58 -5.60
CA LEU A 25 -10.53 -6.23 -4.99
C LEU A 25 -9.37 -6.38 -5.97
N LEU A 26 -9.65 -6.75 -7.22
CA LEU A 26 -8.64 -6.86 -8.27
C LEU A 26 -8.03 -5.50 -8.65
N LEU A 27 -8.84 -4.44 -8.69
CA LEU A 27 -8.35 -3.08 -8.92
C LEU A 27 -7.49 -2.58 -7.75
N LEU A 28 -7.90 -2.84 -6.50
CA LEU A 28 -7.13 -2.49 -5.32
C LEU A 28 -5.80 -3.25 -5.28
N ALA A 29 -5.82 -4.57 -5.48
CA ALA A 29 -4.61 -5.37 -5.57
C ALA A 29 -3.69 -4.88 -6.69
N GLY A 30 -4.23 -4.63 -7.89
CA GLY A 30 -3.47 -4.11 -9.02
C GLY A 30 -2.85 -2.74 -8.74
N ALA A 31 -3.58 -1.83 -8.10
CA ALA A 31 -3.08 -0.53 -7.69
C ALA A 31 -1.95 -0.64 -6.66
N VAL A 32 -2.14 -1.47 -5.63
CA VAL A 32 -1.14 -1.75 -4.59
C VAL A 32 0.14 -2.33 -5.22
N VAL A 33 0.02 -3.36 -6.08
CA VAL A 33 1.17 -3.95 -6.78
C VAL A 33 1.84 -2.92 -7.69
N GLY A 34 1.07 -2.19 -8.50
CA GLY A 34 1.61 -1.21 -9.44
C GLY A 34 2.38 -0.10 -8.73
N CYS A 35 1.82 0.46 -7.65
CA CYS A 35 2.49 1.46 -6.84
C CYS A 35 3.71 0.90 -6.10
N ALA A 36 3.64 -0.34 -5.60
CA ALA A 36 4.78 -0.99 -4.94
C ALA A 36 5.94 -1.21 -5.92
N VAL A 37 5.66 -1.66 -7.14
CA VAL A 37 6.66 -1.82 -8.20
C VAL A 37 7.27 -0.48 -8.58
N LEU A 38 6.44 0.56 -8.76
CA LEU A 38 6.92 1.90 -9.09
C LEU A 38 7.87 2.43 -7.99
N PHE A 39 7.47 2.31 -6.72
CA PHE A 39 8.27 2.71 -5.58
C PHE A 39 9.59 1.93 -5.49
N ALA A 40 9.54 0.60 -5.61
CA ALA A 40 10.73 -0.24 -5.60
C ALA A 40 11.67 0.07 -6.77
N ALA A 41 11.13 0.35 -7.95
CA ALA A 41 11.93 0.74 -9.12
C ALA A 41 12.61 2.09 -8.92
N THR A 42 11.93 3.07 -8.33
CA THR A 42 12.54 4.36 -7.98
C THR A 42 13.67 4.20 -6.98
N VAL A 43 13.42 3.50 -5.86
CA VAL A 43 14.44 3.27 -4.82
C VAL A 43 15.61 2.47 -5.38
N GLY A 44 15.34 1.41 -6.13
CA GLY A 44 16.36 0.58 -6.75
C GLY A 44 17.17 1.33 -7.81
N HIS A 45 16.53 2.18 -8.61
CA HIS A 45 17.24 3.04 -9.57
C HIS A 45 18.17 4.02 -8.85
N GLY A 46 17.67 4.70 -7.82
CA GLY A 46 18.50 5.57 -6.98
C GLY A 46 19.67 4.81 -6.35
N TYR A 47 19.43 3.59 -5.85
CA TYR A 47 20.47 2.74 -5.28
C TYR A 47 21.56 2.35 -6.28
N LEU A 48 21.17 1.91 -7.49
CA LEU A 48 22.11 1.45 -8.52
C LEU A 48 22.91 2.59 -9.15
N VAL A 49 22.24 3.69 -9.51
CA VAL A 49 22.89 4.84 -10.19
C VAL A 49 23.91 5.52 -9.29
N ASN A 50 23.65 5.57 -7.98
CA ASN A 50 24.55 6.16 -7.02
C ASN A 50 25.63 5.21 -6.50
N GLY A 51 25.68 3.99 -7.04
CA GLY A 51 26.69 3.01 -6.64
C GLY A 51 26.61 2.62 -5.16
N LEU A 52 25.47 2.86 -4.50
CA LEU A 52 25.22 2.54 -3.09
C LEU A 52 25.38 1.04 -2.78
N GLN A 53 25.35 0.18 -3.81
CA GLN A 53 25.77 -1.23 -3.72
C GLN A 53 27.20 -1.44 -3.19
N HIS A 54 28.05 -0.41 -3.25
CA HIS A 54 29.42 -0.43 -2.71
C HIS A 54 29.54 0.31 -1.37
N VAL A 55 28.47 0.96 -0.89
CA VAL A 55 28.46 1.70 0.37
C VAL A 55 27.69 0.86 1.41
N PRO A 56 28.31 0.56 2.58
CA PRO A 56 27.64 -0.19 3.63
C PRO A 56 26.35 0.53 4.07
N LEU A 57 25.22 -0.20 4.14
CA LEU A 57 23.89 0.36 4.46
C LEU A 57 23.84 1.07 5.83
N ASP A 58 24.73 0.69 6.76
CA ASP A 58 24.92 1.34 8.07
C ASP A 58 25.49 2.76 7.97
N GLN A 59 26.21 3.10 6.89
CA GLN A 59 26.79 4.42 6.67
C GLN A 59 25.85 5.39 5.93
N VAL A 60 24.87 4.85 5.19
CA VAL A 60 23.84 5.66 4.52
C VAL A 60 22.90 6.29 5.55
N GLY A 61 22.61 5.57 6.64
CA GLY A 61 21.80 6.08 7.74
C GLY A 61 22.53 7.03 8.69
N SER A 62 23.87 7.05 8.70
CA SER A 62 24.66 7.87 9.63
C SER A 62 24.98 9.28 9.12
N GLY A 63 24.55 9.62 7.89
CA GLY A 63 24.88 10.90 7.25
C GLY A 63 26.36 11.05 6.90
N ALA A 64 27.14 9.96 6.90
CA ALA A 64 28.58 10.00 6.59
C ALA A 64 28.87 10.20 5.10
N TYR A 65 27.88 9.94 4.23
CA TYR A 65 27.90 10.23 2.81
C TYR A 65 26.90 11.35 2.50
N ASP A 66 27.39 12.54 2.12
CA ASP A 66 26.55 13.62 1.61
C ASP A 66 26.13 13.26 0.16
N PRO A 67 24.83 13.21 -0.18
CA PRO A 67 24.37 12.86 -1.52
C PRO A 67 24.90 13.80 -2.62
N LYS A 68 25.45 14.97 -2.26
CA LYS A 68 26.14 15.88 -3.19
C LYS A 68 27.47 15.34 -3.74
N ASP A 69 28.07 14.38 -3.05
CA ASP A 69 29.34 13.75 -3.47
C ASP A 69 29.12 12.60 -4.46
N LEU A 70 27.86 12.37 -4.88
CA LEU A 70 27.50 11.32 -5.82
C LEU A 70 27.82 11.73 -7.27
N PRO A 71 28.23 10.75 -8.11
CA PRO A 71 28.74 11.01 -9.45
C PRO A 71 27.70 11.59 -10.43
N ALA A 72 26.40 11.52 -10.13
CA ALA A 72 25.36 12.12 -10.95
C ALA A 72 24.13 12.51 -10.12
N PRO A 73 23.71 13.80 -10.10
CA PRO A 73 22.45 14.19 -9.48
C PRO A 73 21.26 13.65 -10.27
N PRO A 74 20.13 13.33 -9.61
CA PRO A 74 18.95 12.84 -10.31
C PRO A 74 18.35 13.94 -11.21
N SER A 75 17.95 13.57 -12.42
CA SER A 75 17.23 14.46 -13.34
C SER A 75 15.90 14.93 -12.75
N LEU A 76 15.38 16.08 -13.20
CA LEU A 76 14.07 16.58 -12.75
C LEU A 76 12.93 15.57 -12.96
N ALA A 77 12.95 14.83 -14.07
CA ALA A 77 11.94 13.81 -14.36
C ALA A 77 12.01 12.62 -13.39
N SER A 78 13.21 12.16 -13.06
CA SER A 78 13.41 11.08 -12.08
C SER A 78 13.05 11.53 -10.66
N GLN A 79 13.33 12.78 -10.29
CA GLN A 79 12.91 13.34 -9.00
C GLN A 79 11.39 13.42 -8.92
N ALA A 80 10.71 13.97 -9.94
CA ALA A 80 9.26 14.06 -9.98
C ALA A 80 8.58 12.69 -9.88
N LEU A 81 9.10 11.68 -10.60
CA LEU A 81 8.62 10.30 -10.50
C LEU A 81 8.88 9.71 -9.11
N GLY A 82 10.02 10.02 -8.49
CA GLY A 82 10.34 9.54 -7.16
C GLY A 82 9.44 10.12 -6.08
N TYR A 83 9.19 11.44 -6.10
CA TYR A 83 8.22 12.08 -5.23
C TYR A 83 6.81 11.52 -5.43
N LEU A 84 6.39 11.33 -6.69
CA LEU A 84 5.10 10.72 -6.98
C LEU A 84 5.00 9.31 -6.40
N ALA A 85 6.05 8.49 -6.51
CA ALA A 85 6.09 7.15 -5.96
C ALA A 85 6.02 7.15 -4.42
N ILE A 86 6.79 8.01 -3.75
CA ILE A 86 6.81 8.14 -2.28
C ILE A 86 5.44 8.57 -1.73
N VAL A 87 4.70 9.40 -2.46
CA VAL A 87 3.37 9.84 -2.01
C VAL A 87 2.29 8.80 -2.34
N THR A 88 2.29 8.29 -3.58
CA THR A 88 1.21 7.42 -4.07
C THR A 88 1.27 6.02 -3.49
N ALA A 89 2.47 5.48 -3.24
CA ALA A 89 2.63 4.13 -2.70
C ALA A 89 2.01 3.95 -1.31
N PRO A 90 2.40 4.71 -0.26
CA PRO A 90 1.80 4.56 1.05
C PRO A 90 0.30 4.89 1.04
N LEU A 91 -0.14 5.85 0.20
CA LEU A 91 -1.56 6.17 0.07
C LEU A 91 -2.37 4.99 -0.49
N ALA A 92 -1.90 4.37 -1.58
CA ALA A 92 -2.55 3.20 -2.18
C ALA A 92 -2.59 2.02 -1.21
N GLY A 93 -1.47 1.73 -0.53
CA GLY A 93 -1.40 0.70 0.50
C GLY A 93 -2.39 0.96 1.65
N PHE A 94 -2.43 2.19 2.15
CA PHE A 94 -3.31 2.58 3.27
C PHE A 94 -4.79 2.55 2.89
N VAL A 95 -5.17 3.08 1.73
CA VAL A 95 -6.56 3.04 1.26
C VAL A 95 -7.03 1.60 1.06
N ALA A 96 -6.22 0.76 0.40
CA ALA A 96 -6.56 -0.65 0.23
C ALA A 96 -6.63 -1.39 1.57
N LEU A 97 -5.77 -1.07 2.53
CA LEU A 97 -5.81 -1.63 3.88
C LEU A 97 -7.12 -1.27 4.60
N LEU A 98 -7.53 0.00 4.56
CA LEU A 98 -8.78 0.45 5.19
C LEU A 98 -10.00 -0.18 4.54
N VAL A 99 -10.09 -0.16 3.21
CA VAL A 99 -11.26 -0.64 2.46
C VAL A 99 -11.40 -2.16 2.60
N SER A 100 -10.33 -2.92 2.36
CA SER A 100 -10.36 -4.38 2.47
C SER A 100 -10.36 -4.84 3.94
N GLY A 101 -9.76 -4.08 4.85
CA GLY A 101 -9.80 -4.36 6.29
C GLY A 101 -11.20 -4.21 6.86
N ALA A 102 -11.93 -3.16 6.47
CA ALA A 102 -13.32 -2.98 6.85
C ALA A 102 -14.19 -4.15 6.37
N ASP A 103 -14.02 -4.59 5.12
CA ASP A 103 -14.73 -5.76 4.57
C ASP A 103 -14.40 -7.05 5.35
N VAL A 104 -13.14 -7.27 5.73
CA VAL A 104 -12.75 -8.41 6.56
C VAL A 104 -13.41 -8.33 7.94
N VAL A 105 -13.36 -7.19 8.63
CA VAL A 105 -13.96 -7.02 9.96
C VAL A 105 -15.47 -7.26 9.91
N GLN A 106 -16.16 -6.68 8.92
CA GLN A 106 -17.59 -6.91 8.71
C GLN A 106 -17.88 -8.37 8.39
N SER A 107 -17.06 -9.04 7.59
CA SER A 107 -17.26 -10.44 7.25
C SER A 107 -17.14 -11.39 8.44
N VAL A 108 -16.27 -11.07 9.41
CA VAL A 108 -16.15 -11.79 10.68
C VAL A 108 -17.37 -11.55 11.55
N HIS A 109 -17.84 -10.30 11.63
CA HIS A 109 -19.07 -9.97 12.33
C HIS A 109 -20.29 -10.70 11.75
N ASP A 110 -20.39 -10.77 10.43
CA ASP A 110 -21.46 -11.44 9.68
C ASP A 110 -21.28 -12.97 9.59
N HIS A 111 -20.22 -13.53 10.20
CA HIS A 111 -19.92 -14.98 10.18
C HIS A 111 -19.82 -15.56 8.75
N ARG A 112 -19.32 -14.78 7.78
CA ARG A 112 -19.16 -15.22 6.39
C ARG A 112 -18.13 -16.34 6.29
N SER A 113 -18.32 -17.21 5.30
CA SER A 113 -17.40 -18.34 5.10
C SER A 113 -15.96 -17.87 4.81
N PRO A 114 -14.92 -18.57 5.28
CA PRO A 114 -13.52 -18.20 5.06
C PRO A 114 -13.14 -18.04 3.58
N ARG A 115 -13.81 -18.77 2.68
CA ARG A 115 -13.57 -18.68 1.23
C ARG A 115 -14.00 -17.34 0.65
N GLN A 116 -15.01 -16.69 1.24
CA GLN A 116 -15.49 -15.38 0.80
C GLN A 116 -14.61 -14.24 1.35
N THR A 117 -13.95 -14.46 2.49
CA THR A 117 -13.11 -13.45 3.18
C THR A 117 -11.65 -13.49 2.75
N ALA A 118 -11.16 -14.66 2.32
CA ALA A 118 -9.80 -14.88 1.84
C ALA A 118 -9.27 -13.83 0.84
N PRO A 119 -10.01 -13.41 -0.22
CA PRO A 119 -9.47 -12.44 -1.17
C PRO A 119 -9.29 -11.05 -0.56
N ALA A 120 -10.20 -10.58 0.30
CA ALA A 120 -10.04 -9.31 1.00
C ALA A 120 -8.87 -9.37 2.00
N ALA A 121 -8.73 -10.48 2.72
CA ALA A 121 -7.60 -10.71 3.62
C ALA A 121 -6.25 -10.74 2.88
N ALA A 122 -6.21 -11.28 1.66
CA ALA A 122 -5.01 -11.26 0.82
C ALA A 122 -4.61 -9.83 0.41
N VAL A 123 -5.59 -8.98 0.06
CA VAL A 123 -5.33 -7.55 -0.24
C VAL A 123 -4.84 -6.82 1.01
N VAL A 124 -5.43 -7.07 2.18
CA VAL A 124 -4.96 -6.53 3.47
C VAL A 124 -3.51 -6.92 3.74
N ALA A 125 -3.16 -8.18 3.56
CA ALA A 125 -1.78 -8.65 3.75
C ALA A 125 -0.81 -8.00 2.77
N LEU A 126 -1.19 -7.92 1.49
CA LEU A 126 -0.40 -7.26 0.45
C LEU A 126 -0.16 -5.78 0.78
N SER A 127 -1.22 -5.06 1.17
CA SER A 127 -1.13 -3.66 1.60
C SER A 127 -0.24 -3.47 2.83
N ALA A 128 -0.35 -4.35 3.82
CA ALA A 128 0.49 -4.29 5.01
C ALA A 128 1.97 -4.51 4.66
N VAL A 129 2.29 -5.50 3.84
CA VAL A 129 3.66 -5.75 3.35
C VAL A 129 4.19 -4.55 2.59
N MET A 130 3.39 -3.95 1.71
CA MET A 130 3.76 -2.74 0.97
C MET A 130 4.06 -1.56 1.91
N LEU A 131 3.20 -1.31 2.90
CA LEU A 131 3.38 -0.22 3.86
C LEU A 131 4.64 -0.40 4.70
N VAL A 132 4.89 -1.62 5.18
CA VAL A 132 6.14 -1.95 5.89
C VAL A 132 7.35 -1.72 4.99
N GLY A 133 7.28 -2.16 3.73
CA GLY A 133 8.32 -1.91 2.74
C GLY A 133 8.56 -0.42 2.50
N CYS A 134 7.50 0.39 2.41
CA CYS A 134 7.62 1.84 2.31
C CYS A 134 8.35 2.40 3.53
N VAL A 135 7.97 2.05 4.76
CA VAL A 135 8.63 2.54 5.98
C VAL A 135 10.11 2.17 6.01
N VAL A 136 10.46 0.93 5.67
CA VAL A 136 11.85 0.44 5.71
C VAL A 136 12.71 1.11 4.65
N LEU A 137 12.16 1.38 3.46
CA LEU A 137 12.91 1.92 2.33
C LEU A 137 12.81 3.44 2.19
N SER A 138 11.88 4.09 2.89
CA SER A 138 11.70 5.55 2.87
C SER A 138 12.97 6.33 3.18
N PRO A 139 13.82 5.97 4.18
CA PRO A 139 15.06 6.69 4.43
C PRO A 139 16.02 6.70 3.23
N LEU A 140 16.09 5.59 2.50
CA LEU A 140 16.88 5.49 1.27
C LEU A 140 16.26 6.32 0.14
N ALA A 141 14.93 6.30 0.05
CA ALA A 141 14.18 7.06 -0.94
C ALA A 141 14.31 8.57 -0.75
N THR A 142 14.25 9.06 0.50
CA THR A 142 14.38 10.48 0.83
C THR A 142 15.80 10.96 0.68
N TRP A 143 16.79 10.20 1.18
CA TRP A 143 18.22 10.55 1.04
C TRP A 143 18.66 10.72 -0.43
N TRP A 144 18.03 9.98 -1.35
CA TRP A 144 18.31 10.11 -2.79
C TRP A 144 17.62 11.31 -3.45
N LEU A 145 16.50 11.79 -2.91
CA LEU A 145 15.70 12.87 -3.48
C LEU A 145 16.01 14.25 -2.88
N ASP A 146 16.64 14.28 -1.70
CA ASP A 146 17.15 15.47 -1.01
C ASP A 146 18.52 15.92 -1.55
#